data_AF-A0A2P9A7N4-F1
#
_entry.id   AF-A0A2P9A7N4-F1
#
_cell.length_a   1.000
_cell.length_b   1.000
_cell.length_c   1.000
_cell.angle_alpha   90.00
_cell.angle_beta   90.00
_cell.angle_gamma   90.00
#
_symmetry.space_group_name_H-M   'P 1'
#
loop_
_entity.id
_entity.type
_entity.pdbx_description
1 polymer ?
#
loop_
_entity_poly.entity_id
_entity_poly.type
_entity_poly.pdbx_seq_one_letter_code
_entity_poly.pdbx_strand_id
1 'polypeptide(L)'
;MKLHCPKILLFSLLLNILVSSSSNENNKNKPYITLHTSTTTSRGLSECDLQKSIYDNDPHMKSVKENFDRQTSQRFEEYNQRMIKKRKKCKEQCDKDIEQIILRDKTKKSLEETIERVCLKCGCGLGGVAAGVGIIGPIAVNEWTKAALFSASQKGIQEGIAKAIQGVKEIYILGEVECVNFGKLVTTTNFSDQNLLGHALQTLSNEICVKGGVGYDKSFCLLADGRHAAKFSQGIAEKARDVALNARQVAKTAEEVERSLANSASTQLYNAIGYSVLAIFIMLLVMIIIYLILRYRRKKKMNKKLQYTKLLNQ
;
A
#
# COMPACT_ATOMS: atom_id res chain seq x y z
N MET A 1 1.01 -47.98 4.44
CA MET A 1 1.10 -48.23 2.99
C MET A 1 0.03 -47.40 2.27
N LYS A 2 0.31 -46.14 1.91
CA LYS A 2 -0.56 -45.26 1.11
C LYS A 2 0.30 -44.29 0.29
N LEU A 3 0.47 -44.66 -0.99
CA LEU A 3 0.49 -43.80 -2.19
C LEU A 3 1.36 -42.52 -2.18
N HIS A 4 2.69 -42.65 -2.11
CA HIS A 4 3.62 -41.66 -2.69
C HIS A 4 4.20 -42.08 -4.06
N CYS A 5 3.71 -43.19 -4.62
CA CYS A 5 4.16 -43.69 -5.91
C CYS A 5 3.77 -42.85 -7.16
N PRO A 6 2.66 -42.07 -7.22
CA PRO A 6 2.31 -41.42 -8.48
C PRO A 6 3.22 -40.22 -8.84
N LYS A 7 3.82 -39.54 -7.85
CA LYS A 7 4.70 -38.37 -8.10
C LYS A 7 6.08 -38.74 -8.66
N ILE A 8 6.63 -39.89 -8.23
CA ILE A 8 7.93 -40.39 -8.72
C ILE A 8 7.75 -41.01 -10.12
N LEU A 9 6.63 -41.70 -10.37
CA LEU A 9 6.27 -42.24 -11.69
C LEU A 9 6.00 -41.14 -12.73
N LEU A 10 5.38 -40.02 -12.35
CA LEU A 10 5.19 -38.86 -13.22
C LEU A 10 6.53 -38.21 -13.62
N PHE A 11 7.50 -38.18 -12.70
CA PHE A 11 8.84 -37.65 -12.97
C PHE A 11 9.62 -38.54 -13.95
N SER A 12 9.55 -39.86 -13.81
CA SER A 12 10.21 -40.78 -14.74
C SER A 12 9.56 -40.77 -16.12
N LEU A 13 8.24 -40.58 -16.21
CA LEU A 13 7.52 -40.44 -17.49
C LEU A 13 7.96 -39.17 -18.24
N LEU A 14 8.05 -38.02 -17.54
CA LEU A 14 8.49 -36.75 -18.12
C LEU A 14 9.96 -36.79 -18.60
N LEU A 15 10.84 -37.46 -17.85
CA LEU A 15 12.24 -37.66 -18.27
C LEU A 15 12.35 -38.52 -19.55
N ASN A 16 11.53 -39.57 -19.68
CA ASN A 16 11.52 -40.41 -20.89
C ASN A 16 10.94 -39.68 -22.12
N ILE A 17 9.97 -38.78 -21.93
CA ILE A 17 9.43 -37.95 -23.02
C ILE A 17 10.48 -36.93 -23.49
N LEU A 18 11.25 -36.33 -22.58
CA LEU A 18 12.32 -35.38 -22.94
C LEU A 18 13.47 -36.05 -23.71
N VAL A 19 13.83 -37.28 -23.32
CA VAL A 19 14.84 -38.08 -24.04
C VAL A 19 14.34 -38.46 -25.44
N SER A 20 13.06 -38.83 -25.59
CA SER A 20 12.46 -39.18 -26.90
C SER A 20 12.28 -37.96 -27.82
N SER A 21 12.06 -36.77 -27.27
CA SER A 21 12.01 -35.52 -28.05
C SER A 21 13.38 -35.14 -28.62
N SER A 22 14.49 -35.48 -27.94
CA SER A 22 15.85 -35.15 -28.39
C SER A 22 16.31 -35.98 -29.60
N SER A 23 15.68 -37.13 -29.86
CA SER A 23 15.97 -37.98 -31.02
C SER A 23 15.28 -37.55 -32.32
N ASN A 24 14.31 -36.63 -32.27
CA ASN A 24 13.59 -36.12 -33.44
C ASN A 24 14.14 -34.80 -34.01
N GLU A 25 15.29 -34.29 -33.52
CA GLU A 25 15.93 -33.05 -33.98
C GLU A 25 16.74 -33.17 -35.29
N ASN A 26 16.44 -34.16 -36.14
CA ASN A 26 16.98 -34.23 -37.50
C ASN A 26 15.94 -33.82 -38.55
N ASN A 27 15.31 -32.66 -38.41
CA ASN A 27 14.48 -32.06 -39.46
C ASN A 27 15.17 -30.79 -40.00
N LYS A 28 15.62 -30.86 -41.25
CA LYS A 28 16.20 -29.73 -41.99
C LYS A 28 15.08 -28.88 -42.59
N ASN A 29 14.53 -27.93 -41.84
CA ASN A 29 13.80 -26.80 -42.42
C ASN A 29 14.15 -25.51 -41.67
N LYS A 30 14.71 -24.54 -42.40
CA LYS A 30 15.26 -23.28 -41.89
C LYS A 30 14.23 -22.16 -42.11
N PRO A 31 13.67 -21.52 -41.06
CA PRO A 31 12.90 -20.30 -41.22
C PRO A 31 13.86 -19.11 -41.29
N TYR A 32 13.76 -18.33 -42.35
CA TYR A 32 14.45 -17.05 -42.50
C TYR A 32 13.76 -16.01 -41.60
N ILE A 33 14.53 -15.26 -40.82
CA ILE A 33 14.05 -14.12 -40.01
C ILE A 33 14.47 -12.85 -40.73
N THR A 34 13.49 -12.09 -41.21
CA THR A 34 13.68 -10.78 -41.84
C THR A 34 14.00 -9.73 -40.77
N LEU A 35 15.14 -9.06 -40.89
CA LEU A 35 15.56 -7.95 -40.02
C LEU A 35 14.93 -6.65 -40.54
N HIS A 36 13.96 -6.09 -39.81
CA HIS A 36 13.45 -4.75 -40.08
C HIS A 36 14.36 -3.70 -39.43
N THR A 37 15.11 -2.99 -40.26
CA THR A 37 15.95 -1.84 -39.87
C THR A 37 15.05 -0.62 -39.70
N SER A 38 14.94 -0.09 -38.48
CA SER A 38 14.27 1.19 -38.21
C SER A 38 15.21 2.34 -38.55
N THR A 39 14.86 3.14 -39.57
CA THR A 39 15.56 4.38 -39.93
C THR A 39 15.30 5.46 -38.88
N THR A 40 16.29 5.76 -38.04
CA THR A 40 16.28 6.90 -37.13
C THR A 40 16.60 8.18 -37.92
N THR A 41 15.59 8.99 -38.23
CA THR A 41 15.78 10.35 -38.76
C THR A 41 16.27 11.25 -37.63
N SER A 42 17.57 11.53 -37.57
CA SER A 42 18.11 12.57 -36.69
C SER A 42 17.70 13.94 -37.24
N ARG A 43 16.87 14.67 -36.48
CA ARG A 43 16.59 16.09 -36.72
C ARG A 43 17.77 16.92 -36.24
N GLY A 44 18.88 16.90 -36.99
CA GLY A 44 19.93 17.91 -36.86
C GLY A 44 19.55 19.11 -37.72
N LEU A 45 19.30 20.27 -37.10
CA LEU A 45 19.15 21.53 -37.83
C LEU A 45 20.54 21.89 -38.37
N SER A 46 20.74 21.75 -39.68
CA SER A 46 21.87 22.31 -40.40
C SER A 46 21.70 23.82 -40.43
N GLU A 47 22.66 24.57 -39.88
CA GLU A 47 22.75 26.02 -40.09
C GLU A 47 22.93 26.28 -41.59
N CYS A 48 21.93 26.90 -42.21
CA CYS A 48 22.06 27.46 -43.55
C CYS A 48 22.51 28.92 -43.41
N ASP A 49 23.55 29.31 -44.16
CA ASP A 49 24.03 30.68 -44.23
C ASP A 49 22.91 31.64 -44.66
N LEU A 50 22.69 32.67 -43.84
CA LEU A 50 21.70 33.72 -44.08
C LEU A 50 22.06 34.53 -45.33
N GLN A 51 21.49 34.16 -46.47
CA GLN A 51 21.58 34.96 -47.68
C GLN A 51 20.83 36.29 -47.47
N LYS A 52 21.59 37.39 -47.39
CA LYS A 52 21.08 38.74 -47.18
C LYS A 52 20.19 39.15 -48.36
N SER A 53 18.90 39.35 -48.12
CA SER A 53 17.95 39.75 -49.16
C SER A 53 18.27 41.15 -49.68
N ILE A 54 18.32 41.33 -50.99
CA ILE A 54 18.73 42.57 -51.70
C ILE A 54 17.74 43.75 -51.48
N TYR A 55 16.66 43.56 -50.72
CA TYR A 55 15.53 44.49 -50.58
C TYR A 55 15.60 45.43 -49.36
N ASP A 56 16.77 45.60 -48.74
CA ASP A 56 16.93 46.40 -47.50
C ASP A 56 16.51 47.88 -47.64
N ASN A 57 16.44 48.42 -48.87
CA ASN A 57 16.12 49.83 -49.14
C ASN A 57 14.75 50.06 -49.84
N ASP A 58 13.91 49.02 -50.01
CA ASP A 58 12.57 49.19 -50.61
C ASP A 58 11.60 49.78 -49.57
N PRO A 59 10.94 50.94 -49.84
CA PRO A 59 10.01 51.57 -48.91
C PRO A 59 8.85 50.66 -48.48
N HIS A 60 8.35 49.84 -49.40
CA HIS A 60 7.26 48.92 -49.15
C HIS A 60 7.74 47.77 -48.25
N MET A 61 8.91 47.20 -48.53
CA MET A 61 9.51 46.14 -47.71
C MET A 61 9.82 46.63 -46.29
N LYS A 62 10.27 47.88 -46.14
CA LYS A 62 10.52 48.50 -44.84
C LYS A 62 9.24 48.60 -43.99
N SER A 63 8.12 49.01 -44.59
CA SER A 63 6.83 49.10 -43.89
C SER A 63 6.30 47.72 -43.44
N VAL A 64 6.49 46.68 -44.27
CA VAL A 64 6.11 45.30 -43.95
C VAL A 64 6.98 44.77 -42.81
N LYS A 65 8.29 44.98 -42.87
CA LYS A 65 9.23 44.60 -41.81
C LYS A 65 8.89 45.26 -40.48
N GLU A 66 8.66 46.58 -40.45
CA GLU A 66 8.28 47.29 -39.24
C GLU A 66 6.95 46.78 -38.64
N ASN A 67 5.98 46.40 -39.48
CA ASN A 67 4.71 45.85 -39.02
C ASN A 67 4.87 44.42 -38.46
N PHE A 68 5.72 43.59 -39.08
CA PHE A 68 6.09 42.28 -38.54
C PHE A 68 6.86 42.41 -37.22
N ASP A 69 7.83 43.33 -37.12
CA ASP A 69 8.61 43.57 -35.90
C ASP A 69 7.70 44.06 -34.77
N ARG A 70 6.75 44.96 -35.06
CA ARG A 70 5.75 45.43 -34.09
C ARG A 70 4.83 44.29 -33.59
N GLN A 71 4.28 43.49 -34.49
CA GLN A 71 3.43 42.35 -34.12
C GLN A 71 4.19 41.28 -33.36
N THR A 72 5.44 41.02 -33.78
CA THR A 72 6.33 40.04 -33.15
C THR A 72 6.70 40.49 -31.74
N SER A 73 7.04 41.78 -31.57
CA SER A 73 7.34 42.37 -30.26
C SER A 73 6.14 42.26 -29.29
N GLN A 74 4.93 42.53 -29.76
CA GLN A 74 3.72 42.38 -28.94
C GLN A 74 3.48 40.92 -28.51
N ARG A 75 3.64 39.96 -29.44
CA ARG A 75 3.52 38.53 -29.12
C ARG A 75 4.59 38.05 -28.15
N PHE A 76 5.82 38.56 -28.28
CA PHE A 76 6.90 38.24 -27.35
C PHE A 76 6.60 38.74 -25.94
N GLU A 77 6.08 39.95 -25.79
CA GLU A 77 5.70 40.48 -24.49
C GLU A 77 4.54 39.68 -23.87
N GLU A 78 3.50 39.37 -24.64
CA GLU A 78 2.41 38.50 -24.17
C GLU A 78 2.88 37.09 -23.77
N TYR A 79 3.82 36.52 -24.53
CA TYR A 79 4.41 35.23 -24.21
C TYR A 79 5.23 35.30 -22.92
N ASN A 80 6.04 36.34 -22.74
CA ASN A 80 6.83 36.58 -21.53
C ASN A 80 5.92 36.71 -20.30
N GLN A 81 4.84 37.49 -20.39
CA GLN A 81 3.87 37.64 -19.30
C GLN A 81 3.21 36.30 -18.93
N ARG A 82 2.81 35.50 -19.94
CA ARG A 82 2.26 34.14 -19.72
C ARG A 82 3.29 33.23 -19.06
N MET A 83 4.55 33.29 -19.49
CA MET A 83 5.65 32.49 -18.94
C MET A 83 5.95 32.87 -17.49
N ILE A 84 5.99 34.17 -17.17
CA ILE A 84 6.20 34.67 -15.81
C ILE A 84 5.07 34.19 -14.89
N LYS A 85 3.80 34.32 -15.31
CA LYS A 85 2.64 33.85 -14.54
C LYS A 85 2.69 32.35 -14.28
N LYS A 86 3.03 31.54 -15.29
CA LYS A 86 3.19 30.08 -15.14
C LYS A 86 4.34 29.71 -14.21
N ARG A 87 5.49 30.39 -14.33
CA ARG A 87 6.65 30.19 -13.43
C ARG A 87 6.30 30.51 -11.98
N LYS A 88 5.59 31.62 -11.73
CA LYS A 88 5.15 31.99 -10.37
C LYS A 88 4.21 30.92 -9.77
N LYS A 89 3.22 30.46 -10.54
CA LYS A 89 2.30 29.38 -10.10
C LYS A 89 3.03 28.07 -9.80
N CYS A 90 4.01 27.70 -10.62
CA CYS A 90 4.81 26.50 -10.39
C CYS A 90 5.68 26.62 -9.13
N LYS A 91 6.27 27.80 -8.88
CA LYS A 91 7.06 28.06 -7.68
C LYS A 91 6.21 27.98 -6.42
N GLU A 92 5.04 28.62 -6.40
CA GLU A 92 4.09 28.55 -5.28
C GLU A 92 3.61 27.12 -4.99
N GLN A 93 3.41 26.30 -6.04
CA GLN A 93 3.04 24.89 -5.86
C GLN A 93 4.20 24.08 -5.28
N CYS A 94 5.42 24.27 -5.78
CA CYS A 94 6.62 23.61 -5.28
C CYS A 94 6.88 23.96 -3.80
N ASP A 95 6.75 25.24 -3.43
CA ASP A 95 6.95 25.70 -2.06
C ASP A 95 5.93 25.06 -1.11
N LYS A 96 4.66 24.94 -1.52
CA LYS A 96 3.61 24.23 -0.75
C LYS A 96 3.89 22.74 -0.61
N ASP A 97 4.34 22.09 -1.69
CA ASP A 97 4.66 20.66 -1.67
C ASP A 97 5.87 20.38 -0.77
N ILE A 98 6.89 21.25 -0.79
CA ILE A 98 8.05 21.19 0.11
C ILE A 98 7.62 21.38 1.57
N GLU A 99 6.77 22.36 1.86
CA GLU A 99 6.24 22.58 3.22
C GLU A 99 5.48 21.35 3.72
N GLN A 100 4.67 20.73 2.85
CA GLN A 100 3.96 19.49 3.18
C GLN A 100 4.91 18.31 3.41
N ILE A 101 6.00 18.21 2.64
CA ILE A 101 7.04 17.19 2.82
C ILE A 101 7.73 17.38 4.17
N ILE A 102 8.14 18.61 4.52
CA ILE A 102 8.79 18.92 5.80
C ILE A 102 7.88 18.59 6.98
N LEU A 103 6.60 18.95 6.91
CA LEU A 103 5.61 18.62 7.94
C LEU A 103 5.44 17.10 8.10
N ARG A 104 5.32 16.36 6.99
CA ARG A 104 5.26 14.89 7.02
C ARG A 104 6.53 14.29 7.61
N ASP A 105 7.70 14.78 7.24
CA ASP A 105 8.98 14.27 7.71
C ASP A 105 9.15 14.50 9.22
N LYS A 106 8.72 15.67 9.72
CA LYS A 106 8.68 15.97 11.16
C LYS A 106 7.74 15.02 11.92
N THR A 107 6.57 14.69 11.37
CA THR A 107 5.65 13.71 11.99
C THR A 107 6.21 12.29 11.96
N LYS A 108 6.84 11.87 10.85
CA LYS A 108 7.50 10.56 10.73
C LYS A 108 8.64 10.43 11.75
N LYS A 109 9.50 11.45 11.87
CA LYS A 109 10.59 11.48 12.84
C LYS A 109 10.08 11.35 14.28
N SER A 110 8.99 12.04 14.64
CA SER A 110 8.38 11.90 15.97
C SER A 110 7.78 10.52 16.24
N LEU A 111 7.26 9.86 15.20
CA LEU A 111 6.74 8.50 15.28
C LEU A 111 7.87 7.47 15.39
N GLU A 112 8.95 7.65 14.63
CA GLU A 112 10.16 6.83 14.71
C GLU A 112 10.82 6.94 16.08
N GLU A 113 10.98 8.14 16.64
CA GLU A 113 11.48 8.32 18.01
C GLU A 113 10.58 7.64 19.06
N THR A 114 9.26 7.61 18.83
CA THR A 114 8.31 6.91 19.72
C THR A 114 8.43 5.39 19.56
N ILE A 115 8.57 4.89 18.34
CA ILE A 115 8.72 3.46 18.04
C ILE A 115 10.08 2.94 18.52
N GLU A 116 11.17 3.69 18.35
CA GLU A 116 12.48 3.32 18.91
C GLU A 116 12.44 3.26 20.43
N ARG A 117 11.75 4.20 21.09
CA ARG A 117 11.58 4.20 22.55
C ARG A 117 10.72 3.04 23.05
N VAL A 118 9.76 2.57 22.23
CA VAL A 118 8.94 1.37 22.49
C VAL A 118 9.72 0.09 22.17
N CYS A 119 10.56 0.09 21.13
CA CYS A 119 11.38 -1.04 20.71
C CYS A 119 12.57 -1.28 21.66
N LEU A 120 13.17 -0.22 22.22
CA LEU A 120 14.16 -0.33 23.32
C LEU A 120 13.57 -0.93 24.60
N LYS A 121 12.25 -0.80 24.81
CA LYS A 121 11.54 -1.47 25.92
C LYS A 121 11.15 -2.92 25.61
N CYS A 122 11.17 -3.34 24.34
CA CYS A 122 10.73 -4.67 23.90
C CYS A 122 11.87 -5.57 23.38
N GLY A 123 13.06 -5.00 23.09
CA GLY A 123 14.19 -5.67 22.45
C GLY A 123 15.17 -6.42 23.37
N CYS A 124 14.99 -6.43 24.69
CA CYS A 124 15.83 -7.22 25.61
C CYS A 124 15.40 -8.71 25.73
N GLY A 125 14.88 -9.30 24.66
CA GLY A 125 14.50 -10.71 24.70
C GLY A 125 14.20 -11.30 23.33
N LEU A 126 15.23 -11.51 22.50
CA LEU A 126 15.36 -12.62 21.54
C LEU A 126 16.61 -12.36 20.68
N GLY A 127 17.71 -13.00 21.06
CA GLY A 127 18.98 -12.90 20.36
C GLY A 127 18.97 -13.58 18.99
N GLY A 128 19.88 -13.09 18.14
CA GLY A 128 20.71 -13.93 17.28
C GLY A 128 20.12 -14.45 15.97
N VAL A 129 20.73 -13.97 14.88
CA VAL A 129 20.87 -14.63 13.57
C VAL A 129 19.70 -14.46 12.59
N ALA A 130 19.76 -13.41 11.75
CA ALA A 130 19.56 -13.48 10.28
C ALA A 130 19.45 -12.07 9.64
N ALA A 131 20.53 -11.28 9.61
CA ALA A 131 20.56 -9.96 8.94
C ALA A 131 21.11 -10.02 7.49
N GLY A 132 20.91 -11.13 6.77
CA GLY A 132 21.61 -11.39 5.49
C GLY A 132 20.78 -11.32 4.20
N VAL A 133 19.46 -11.41 4.24
CA VAL A 133 18.65 -11.42 3.02
C VAL A 133 17.33 -10.69 3.25
N GLY A 134 17.17 -9.53 2.60
CA GLY A 134 15.86 -8.89 2.44
C GLY A 134 15.77 -7.49 3.02
N ILE A 135 16.54 -6.53 2.51
CA ILE A 135 16.33 -5.10 2.82
C ILE A 135 15.24 -4.49 1.91
N ILE A 136 14.89 -5.15 0.80
CA ILE A 136 13.84 -4.69 -0.13
C ILE A 136 12.43 -5.20 0.25
N GLY A 137 12.32 -6.32 0.98
CA GLY A 137 11.05 -6.83 1.51
C GLY A 137 10.41 -6.01 2.65
N PRO A 138 11.15 -5.58 3.69
CA PRO A 138 10.57 -4.97 4.88
C PRO A 138 10.02 -3.57 4.64
N ILE A 139 10.51 -2.82 3.64
CA ILE A 139 10.02 -1.45 3.39
C ILE A 139 8.58 -1.47 2.83
N ALA A 140 8.32 -2.32 1.82
CA ALA A 140 6.97 -2.48 1.27
C ALA A 140 6.01 -3.19 2.25
N VAL A 141 6.50 -4.20 2.98
CA VAL A 141 5.70 -4.89 4.01
C VAL A 141 5.35 -3.96 5.17
N ASN A 142 6.21 -3.00 5.53
CA ASN A 142 5.95 -2.05 6.62
C ASN A 142 4.87 -1.01 6.24
N GLU A 143 4.78 -0.58 4.99
CA GLU A 143 3.70 0.31 4.55
C GLU A 143 2.36 -0.42 4.43
N TRP A 144 2.36 -1.65 3.90
CA TRP A 144 1.16 -2.48 3.79
C TRP A 144 0.62 -2.90 5.16
N THR A 145 1.49 -3.27 6.10
CA THR A 145 1.07 -3.57 7.47
C THR A 145 0.52 -2.33 8.18
N LYS A 146 1.09 -1.14 7.96
CA LYS A 146 0.52 0.13 8.47
C LYS A 146 -0.88 0.41 7.89
N ALA A 147 -1.07 0.23 6.58
CA ALA A 147 -2.38 0.43 5.94
C ALA A 147 -3.43 -0.60 6.43
N ALA A 148 -3.03 -1.85 6.60
CA ALA A 148 -3.89 -2.91 7.14
C ALA A 148 -4.28 -2.62 8.60
N LEU A 149 -3.33 -2.20 9.44
CA LEU A 149 -3.60 -1.82 10.83
C LEU A 149 -4.53 -0.60 10.94
N PHE A 150 -4.34 0.40 10.06
CA PHE A 150 -5.22 1.56 9.99
C PHE A 150 -6.66 1.15 9.61
N SER A 151 -6.80 0.31 8.58
CA SER A 151 -8.10 -0.18 8.12
C SER A 151 -8.81 -1.00 9.20
N ALA A 152 -8.07 -1.86 9.90
CA ALA A 152 -8.59 -2.64 11.02
C ALA A 152 -9.07 -1.75 12.18
N SER A 153 -8.29 -0.72 12.54
CA SER A 153 -8.70 0.24 13.58
C SER A 153 -9.96 1.02 13.18
N GLN A 154 -10.04 1.47 11.92
CA GLN A 154 -11.22 2.17 11.42
C GLN A 154 -12.47 1.29 11.46
N LYS A 155 -12.34 0.02 11.06
CA LYS A 155 -13.42 -0.97 11.13
C LYS A 155 -13.85 -1.22 12.57
N GLY A 156 -12.90 -1.36 13.50
CA GLY A 156 -13.18 -1.46 14.93
C GLY A 156 -13.94 -0.27 15.49
N ILE A 157 -13.52 0.96 15.16
CA ILE A 157 -14.21 2.19 15.57
C ILE A 157 -15.64 2.24 15.01
N GLN A 158 -15.84 1.89 13.75
CA GLN A 158 -17.15 1.89 13.11
C GLN A 158 -18.14 0.93 13.80
N GLU A 159 -17.71 -0.32 14.03
CA GLU A 159 -18.53 -1.33 14.70
C GLU A 159 -18.78 -0.97 16.18
N GLY A 160 -17.76 -0.43 16.85
CA GLY A 160 -17.86 0.04 18.23
C GLY A 160 -18.86 1.19 18.39
N ILE A 161 -18.80 2.21 17.54
CA ILE A 161 -19.74 3.34 17.55
C ILE A 161 -21.16 2.85 17.25
N ALA A 162 -21.35 1.99 16.25
CA ALA A 162 -22.65 1.41 15.94
C ALA A 162 -23.25 0.68 17.15
N LYS A 163 -22.42 -0.12 17.86
CA LYS A 163 -22.84 -0.82 19.06
C LYS A 163 -23.16 0.13 20.23
N ALA A 164 -22.35 1.16 20.42
CA ALA A 164 -22.60 2.18 21.44
C ALA A 164 -23.91 2.94 21.18
N ILE A 165 -24.17 3.37 19.94
CA ILE A 165 -25.44 4.02 19.57
C ILE A 165 -26.63 3.12 19.85
N GLN A 166 -26.54 1.83 19.49
CA GLN A 166 -27.59 0.87 19.79
C GLN A 166 -27.83 0.77 21.30
N GLY A 167 -26.77 0.56 22.09
CA GLY A 167 -26.88 0.43 23.54
C GLY A 167 -27.44 1.69 24.21
N VAL A 168 -27.05 2.87 23.74
CA VAL A 168 -27.58 4.15 24.23
C VAL A 168 -29.09 4.27 24.01
N LYS A 169 -29.61 3.85 22.85
CA LYS A 169 -31.05 3.89 22.57
C LYS A 169 -31.86 3.01 23.52
N GLU A 170 -31.26 1.92 23.99
CA GLU A 170 -31.90 0.97 24.92
C GLU A 170 -31.94 1.49 26.37
N ILE A 171 -31.11 2.49 26.73
CA ILE A 171 -31.10 3.09 28.06
C ILE A 171 -32.42 3.79 28.33
N TYR A 172 -33.26 3.20 29.19
CA TYR A 172 -34.58 3.72 29.56
C TYR A 172 -35.42 4.15 28.35
N ILE A 173 -35.25 3.42 27.23
CA ILE A 173 -35.97 3.67 25.98
C ILE A 173 -35.70 5.08 25.41
N LEU A 174 -34.48 5.60 25.59
CA LEU A 174 -34.04 6.88 25.03
C LEU A 174 -34.23 6.96 23.51
N GLY A 175 -34.20 5.81 22.82
CA GLY A 175 -34.47 5.71 21.39
C GLY A 175 -35.84 6.23 20.92
N GLU A 176 -36.82 6.36 21.81
CA GLU A 176 -38.16 6.93 21.51
C GLU A 176 -38.17 8.46 21.53
N VAL A 177 -37.08 9.11 21.95
CA VAL A 177 -36.95 10.57 21.92
C VAL A 177 -36.46 11.01 20.54
N GLU A 178 -37.40 11.32 19.65
CA GLU A 178 -37.16 11.64 18.24
C GLU A 178 -36.21 12.83 17.99
N CYS A 179 -36.06 13.73 18.96
CA CYS A 179 -35.20 14.91 18.84
C CYS A 179 -33.71 14.67 19.19
N VAL A 180 -33.34 13.46 19.63
CA VAL A 180 -31.95 13.16 20.04
C VAL A 180 -31.10 12.77 18.84
N ASN A 181 -30.03 13.53 18.59
CA ASN A 181 -29.02 13.17 17.59
C ASN A 181 -27.97 12.23 18.21
N PHE A 182 -28.23 10.93 18.14
CA PHE A 182 -27.32 9.90 18.66
C PHE A 182 -25.93 9.90 18.00
N GLY A 183 -25.82 10.37 16.75
CA GLY A 183 -24.54 10.49 16.04
C GLY A 183 -23.66 11.64 16.53
N LYS A 184 -24.25 12.68 17.13
CA LYS A 184 -23.49 13.74 17.85
C LYS A 184 -23.19 13.34 19.28
N LEU A 185 -24.08 12.57 19.90
CA LEU A 185 -23.96 12.10 21.28
C LEU A 185 -22.84 11.06 21.42
N VAL A 186 -22.77 10.10 20.50
CA VAL A 186 -21.75 9.05 20.48
C VAL A 186 -20.72 9.39 19.42
N THR A 187 -19.49 9.66 19.85
CA THR A 187 -18.37 10.08 19.01
C THR A 187 -17.23 9.06 19.08
N THR A 188 -16.23 9.25 18.22
CA THR A 188 -14.99 8.46 18.23
C THR A 188 -14.21 8.56 19.54
N THR A 189 -14.44 9.60 20.35
CA THR A 189 -13.71 9.83 21.60
C THR A 189 -14.41 9.25 22.82
N ASN A 190 -15.74 9.14 22.82
CA ASN A 190 -16.50 8.72 24.00
C ASN A 190 -17.09 7.30 23.90
N PHE A 191 -17.27 6.72 22.71
CA PHE A 191 -18.03 5.46 22.55
C PHE A 191 -17.52 4.28 23.37
N SER A 192 -16.21 4.24 23.67
CA SER A 192 -15.55 3.19 24.45
C SER A 192 -15.11 3.63 25.84
N ASP A 193 -15.31 4.91 26.19
CA ASP A 193 -14.91 5.48 27.47
C ASP A 193 -16.11 5.55 28.41
N GLN A 194 -16.01 4.83 29.52
CA GLN A 194 -17.07 4.67 30.51
C GLN A 194 -17.51 6.01 31.12
N ASN A 195 -16.55 6.91 31.35
CA ASN A 195 -16.80 8.17 32.03
C ASN A 195 -17.31 9.22 31.04
N LEU A 196 -16.68 9.31 29.86
CA LEU A 196 -17.06 10.30 28.84
C LEU A 196 -18.45 10.01 28.26
N LEU A 197 -18.79 8.74 28.02
CA LEU A 197 -20.13 8.38 27.53
C LEU A 197 -21.19 8.65 28.61
N GLY A 198 -20.90 8.31 29.87
CA GLY A 198 -21.78 8.61 30.99
C GLY A 198 -22.02 10.10 31.16
N HIS A 199 -20.97 10.92 31.10
CA HIS A 199 -21.09 12.37 31.19
C HIS A 199 -21.89 12.97 30.02
N ALA A 200 -21.66 12.50 28.79
CA ALA A 200 -22.41 12.95 27.61
C ALA A 200 -23.91 12.64 27.76
N LEU A 201 -24.26 11.46 28.26
CA LEU A 201 -25.64 11.06 28.53
C LEU A 201 -26.29 11.84 29.68
N GLN A 202 -25.55 12.10 30.75
CA GLN A 202 -26.03 12.96 31.84
C GLN A 202 -26.29 14.37 31.37
N THR A 203 -25.39 14.93 30.55
CA THR A 203 -25.56 16.27 29.96
C THR A 203 -26.81 16.33 29.10
N LEU A 204 -26.98 15.36 28.19
CA LEU A 204 -28.19 15.24 27.37
C LEU A 204 -29.44 15.12 28.24
N SER A 205 -29.41 14.25 29.24
CA SER A 205 -30.54 14.03 30.14
C SER A 205 -30.97 15.32 30.84
N ASN A 206 -30.02 16.11 31.33
CA ASN A 206 -30.30 17.40 31.97
C ASN A 206 -30.86 18.43 30.98
N GLU A 207 -30.50 18.35 29.71
CA GLU A 207 -31.00 19.24 28.65
C GLU A 207 -32.43 18.88 28.21
N ILE A 208 -32.75 17.58 28.07
CA ILE A 208 -34.04 17.15 27.50
C ILE A 208 -35.14 16.97 28.55
N CYS A 209 -34.78 16.73 29.82
CA CYS A 209 -35.73 16.44 30.90
C CYS A 209 -36.13 17.66 31.74
N VAL A 210 -35.70 18.87 31.39
CA VAL A 210 -36.19 20.11 32.03
C VAL A 210 -37.60 20.45 31.54
N LYS A 211 -38.35 21.19 32.35
CA LYS A 211 -39.69 21.67 32.00
C LYS A 211 -39.64 22.50 30.70
N GLY A 212 -40.35 22.06 29.66
CA GLY A 212 -40.32 22.66 28.32
C GLY A 212 -39.23 22.09 27.39
N GLY A 213 -38.43 21.12 27.86
CA GLY A 213 -37.49 20.36 27.05
C GLY A 213 -38.18 19.34 26.14
N VAL A 214 -37.51 18.99 25.03
CA VAL A 214 -38.05 18.10 23.98
C VAL A 214 -38.34 16.67 24.46
N GLY A 215 -37.78 16.26 25.60
CA GLY A 215 -37.99 14.95 26.21
C GLY A 215 -38.88 14.98 27.46
N TYR A 216 -39.37 16.15 27.88
CA TYR A 216 -40.00 16.32 29.20
C TYR A 216 -41.13 15.33 29.48
N ASP A 217 -42.02 15.11 28.50
CA ASP A 217 -43.17 14.20 28.63
C ASP A 217 -42.86 12.75 28.17
N LYS A 218 -41.59 12.42 27.90
CA LYS A 218 -41.18 11.09 27.40
C LYS A 218 -40.82 10.14 28.54
N SER A 219 -40.99 8.84 28.28
CA SER A 219 -40.70 7.74 29.22
C SER A 219 -39.33 7.83 29.87
N PHE A 220 -38.32 8.26 29.11
CA PHE A 220 -36.96 8.48 29.58
C PHE A 220 -36.88 9.48 30.74
N CYS A 221 -37.64 10.58 30.69
CA CYS A 221 -37.57 11.67 31.67
C CYS A 221 -38.49 11.50 32.89
N LEU A 222 -39.38 10.50 32.89
CA LEU A 222 -40.29 10.23 34.02
C LEU A 222 -39.55 10.00 35.35
N LEU A 223 -38.34 9.44 35.27
CA LEU A 223 -37.50 9.14 36.45
C LEU A 223 -36.54 10.29 36.81
N ALA A 224 -36.48 11.35 36.00
CA ALA A 224 -35.60 12.49 36.20
C ALA A 224 -36.09 13.48 37.28
N ASP A 225 -37.32 13.33 37.78
CA ASP A 225 -37.91 14.25 38.75
C ASP A 225 -37.37 14.07 40.18
N GLY A 226 -37.44 15.14 40.99
CA GLY A 226 -36.60 15.42 42.16
C GLY A 226 -36.51 14.32 43.24
N ARG A 227 -37.52 13.45 43.39
CA ARG A 227 -37.46 12.33 44.35
C ARG A 227 -36.55 11.19 43.87
N HIS A 228 -36.41 11.00 42.56
CA HIS A 228 -35.68 9.88 41.95
C HIS A 228 -34.48 10.32 41.12
N ALA A 229 -34.30 11.62 40.89
CA ALA A 229 -33.23 12.21 40.09
C ALA A 229 -31.82 11.64 40.38
N ALA A 230 -31.46 11.48 41.66
CA ALA A 230 -30.16 10.91 42.05
C ALA A 230 -30.00 9.45 41.60
N LYS A 231 -31.03 8.61 41.81
CA LYS A 231 -31.02 7.19 41.40
C LYS A 231 -31.07 7.05 39.89
N PHE A 232 -31.79 7.93 39.21
CA PHE A 232 -31.86 7.98 37.76
C PHE A 232 -30.51 8.35 37.14
N SER A 233 -29.85 9.39 37.65
CA SER A 233 -28.51 9.79 37.22
C SER A 233 -27.47 8.68 37.43
N GLN A 234 -27.54 7.99 38.57
CA GLN A 234 -26.71 6.82 38.84
C GLN A 234 -27.00 5.67 37.86
N GLY A 235 -28.28 5.37 37.61
CA GLY A 235 -28.69 4.32 36.68
C GLY A 235 -28.25 4.60 35.24
N ILE A 236 -28.32 5.86 34.80
CA ILE A 236 -27.76 6.28 33.50
C ILE A 236 -26.26 6.03 33.45
N ALA A 237 -25.52 6.42 34.48
CA ALA A 237 -24.07 6.22 34.52
C ALA A 237 -23.68 4.74 34.47
N GLU A 238 -24.39 3.88 35.22
CA GLU A 238 -24.16 2.43 35.22
C GLU A 238 -24.46 1.80 33.85
N LYS A 239 -25.60 2.14 33.25
CA LYS A 239 -25.95 1.64 31.91
C LYS A 239 -25.01 2.16 30.83
N ALA A 240 -24.61 3.43 30.90
CA ALA A 240 -23.62 4.01 30.00
C ALA A 240 -22.28 3.27 30.08
N ARG A 241 -21.86 2.89 31.29
CA ARG A 241 -20.64 2.11 31.51
C ARG A 241 -20.72 0.74 30.82
N ASP A 242 -21.82 0.03 30.99
CA ASP A 242 -22.03 -1.28 30.35
C ASP A 242 -22.06 -1.15 28.83
N VAL A 243 -22.71 -0.11 28.30
CA VAL A 243 -22.71 0.20 26.86
C VAL A 243 -21.30 0.48 26.35
N ALA A 244 -20.51 1.31 27.04
CA ALA A 244 -19.14 1.62 26.66
C ALA A 244 -18.23 0.38 26.69
N LEU A 245 -18.40 -0.50 27.67
CA LEU A 245 -17.66 -1.76 27.77
C LEU A 245 -18.01 -2.71 26.60
N ASN A 246 -19.30 -2.88 26.31
CA ASN A 246 -19.75 -3.71 25.20
C ASN A 246 -19.28 -3.16 23.84
N ALA A 247 -19.38 -1.84 23.65
CA ALA A 247 -18.89 -1.17 22.45
C ALA A 247 -17.38 -1.31 22.28
N ARG A 248 -16.61 -1.20 23.38
CA ARG A 248 -15.16 -1.43 23.38
C ARG A 248 -14.82 -2.88 23.01
N GLN A 249 -15.59 -3.85 23.52
CA GLN A 249 -15.36 -5.25 23.19
C GLN A 249 -15.64 -5.53 21.71
N VAL A 250 -16.77 -5.04 21.18
CA VAL A 250 -17.11 -5.17 19.76
C VAL A 250 -16.07 -4.50 18.86
N ALA A 251 -15.57 -3.33 19.25
CA ALA A 251 -14.51 -2.65 18.51
C ALA A 251 -13.23 -3.48 18.43
N LYS A 252 -12.79 -4.05 19.56
CA LYS A 252 -11.61 -4.93 19.62
C LYS A 252 -11.78 -6.18 18.77
N THR A 253 -12.94 -6.85 18.86
CA THR A 253 -13.18 -8.07 18.08
C THR A 253 -13.22 -7.79 16.58
N ALA A 254 -13.84 -6.68 16.17
CA ALA A 254 -13.86 -6.29 14.76
C ALA A 254 -12.46 -5.94 14.23
N GLU A 255 -11.65 -5.25 15.04
CA GLU A 255 -10.25 -4.94 14.72
C GLU A 255 -9.38 -6.20 14.60
N GLU A 256 -9.56 -7.18 15.50
CA GLU A 256 -8.85 -8.47 15.47
C GLU A 256 -9.25 -9.31 14.25
N VAL A 257 -10.54 -9.36 13.92
CA VAL A 257 -11.04 -10.06 12.72
C VAL A 257 -10.42 -9.45 11.46
N GLU A 258 -10.44 -8.13 11.31
CA GLU A 258 -9.88 -7.45 10.13
C GLU A 258 -8.36 -7.65 10.02
N ARG A 259 -7.64 -7.58 11.16
CA ARG A 259 -6.20 -7.93 11.19
C ARG A 259 -5.94 -9.36 10.75
N SER A 260 -6.75 -10.31 11.23
CA SER A 260 -6.57 -11.73 10.89
C SER A 260 -6.80 -11.99 9.40
N LEU A 261 -7.77 -11.30 8.79
CA LEU A 261 -8.03 -11.35 7.36
C LEU A 261 -6.84 -10.80 6.55
N ALA A 262 -6.30 -9.64 6.94
CA ALA A 262 -5.12 -9.07 6.29
C ALA A 262 -3.89 -9.99 6.39
N ASN A 263 -3.68 -10.64 7.53
CA ASN A 263 -2.61 -11.61 7.72
C ASN A 263 -2.85 -12.90 6.90
N SER A 264 -4.09 -13.38 6.80
CA SER A 264 -4.40 -14.56 6.00
C SER A 264 -4.11 -14.31 4.51
N ALA A 265 -4.47 -13.13 3.98
CA ALA A 265 -4.18 -12.75 2.61
C ALA A 265 -2.67 -12.68 2.33
N SER A 266 -1.88 -12.17 3.29
CA SER A 266 -0.42 -12.11 3.14
C SER A 266 0.22 -13.51 3.15
N THR A 267 -0.21 -14.42 4.02
CA THR A 267 0.32 -15.79 4.05
C THR A 267 0.10 -16.56 2.73
N GLN A 268 -1.02 -16.32 2.04
CA GLN A 268 -1.27 -16.92 0.72
C GLN A 268 -0.25 -16.45 -0.33
N LEU A 269 0.12 -15.17 -0.32
CA LEU A 269 1.16 -14.62 -1.19
C LEU A 269 2.54 -15.22 -0.88
N TYR A 270 2.88 -15.38 0.40
CA TYR A 270 4.15 -16.01 0.81
C TYR A 270 4.24 -17.47 0.37
N ASN A 271 3.14 -18.23 0.43
CA ASN A 271 3.12 -19.61 -0.08
C ASN A 271 3.41 -19.64 -1.59
N ALA A 272 2.79 -18.75 -2.38
CA ALA A 272 3.03 -18.66 -3.82
C ALA A 272 4.51 -18.32 -4.14
N ILE A 273 5.09 -17.35 -3.43
CA ILE A 273 6.50 -16.99 -3.57
C ILE A 273 7.41 -18.16 -3.15
N GLY A 274 7.08 -18.85 -2.06
CA GLY A 274 7.82 -20.01 -1.56
C GLY A 274 7.89 -21.14 -2.59
N TYR A 275 6.79 -21.45 -3.27
CA TYR A 275 6.79 -22.46 -4.34
C TYR A 275 7.62 -22.03 -5.55
N SER A 276 7.59 -20.74 -5.93
CA SER A 276 8.42 -20.22 -7.02
C SER A 276 9.92 -20.33 -6.69
N VAL A 277 10.32 -19.97 -5.47
CA VAL A 277 11.71 -20.05 -5.01
C VAL A 277 12.17 -21.51 -4.94
N LEU A 278 11.33 -22.40 -4.40
CA LEU A 278 11.62 -23.84 -4.35
C LEU A 278 11.81 -24.43 -5.76
N ALA A 279 11.00 -24.02 -6.73
CA ALA A 279 11.14 -24.45 -8.13
C ALA A 279 12.49 -24.03 -8.74
N ILE A 280 12.95 -22.80 -8.47
CA ILE A 280 14.27 -22.31 -8.91
C ILE A 280 15.39 -23.16 -8.30
N PHE A 281 15.30 -23.48 -7.01
CA PHE A 281 16.30 -24.34 -6.35
C PHE A 281 16.37 -25.74 -6.96
N ILE A 282 15.23 -26.34 -7.30
CA ILE A 282 15.18 -27.66 -7.96
C ILE A 282 15.85 -27.59 -9.34
N MET A 283 15.59 -26.56 -10.13
CA MET A 283 16.21 -26.38 -11.44
C MET A 283 17.73 -26.22 -11.35
N LEU A 284 18.23 -25.44 -10.38
CA LEU A 284 19.66 -25.26 -10.14
C LEU A 284 20.33 -26.58 -9.72
N LEU A 285 19.69 -27.36 -8.85
CA LEU A 285 20.20 -28.68 -8.45
C LEU A 285 20.32 -29.64 -9.64
N VAL A 286 19.31 -29.69 -10.51
CA VAL A 286 19.36 -30.50 -11.74
C VAL A 286 20.50 -30.06 -12.65
N MET A 287 20.68 -28.75 -12.86
CA MET A 287 21.81 -28.22 -13.63
C MET A 287 23.16 -28.64 -13.04
N ILE A 288 23.33 -28.58 -11.72
CA ILE A 288 24.56 -28.99 -11.04
C ILE A 288 24.82 -30.49 -11.23
N ILE A 289 23.80 -31.33 -11.09
CA ILE A 289 23.93 -32.79 -11.30
C ILE A 289 24.36 -33.09 -12.74
N ILE A 290 23.69 -32.50 -13.74
CA ILE A 290 24.05 -32.66 -15.15
C ILE A 290 25.48 -32.17 -15.40
N TYR A 291 25.85 -31.00 -14.85
CA TYR A 291 27.19 -30.46 -14.95
C TYR A 291 28.25 -31.41 -14.38
N LEU A 292 28.01 -31.99 -13.20
CA LEU A 292 28.91 -32.94 -12.55
C LEU A 292 29.06 -34.22 -13.38
N ILE A 293 27.97 -34.76 -13.95
CA ILE A 293 28.00 -35.93 -14.84
C ILE A 293 28.83 -35.62 -16.10
N LEU A 294 28.59 -34.48 -16.75
CA LEU A 294 29.35 -34.07 -17.94
C LEU A 294 30.83 -33.85 -17.62
N ARG A 295 31.14 -33.22 -16.49
CA ARG A 295 32.51 -33.01 -16.02
C ARG A 295 33.22 -34.34 -15.74
N TYR A 296 32.53 -35.27 -15.08
CA TYR A 296 33.06 -36.61 -14.82
C TYR A 296 33.36 -37.36 -16.12
N ARG A 297 32.44 -37.33 -17.10
CA ARG A 297 32.65 -37.95 -18.42
C ARG A 297 33.84 -37.34 -19.18
N ARG A 298 34.00 -36.01 -19.15
CA ARG A 298 35.15 -35.32 -19.77
C ARG A 298 36.47 -35.76 -19.13
N LYS A 299 36.55 -35.80 -17.79
CA LYS A 299 37.77 -36.22 -17.06
C LYS A 299 38.13 -37.68 -17.37
N LYS A 300 37.15 -38.57 -17.41
CA LYS A 300 37.36 -39.99 -17.80
C LYS A 300 37.88 -40.12 -19.24
N LYS A 301 37.36 -39.33 -20.18
CA LYS A 301 37.83 -39.32 -21.58
C LYS A 301 39.30 -38.85 -21.68
N MET A 302 39.69 -37.82 -20.92
CA MET A 302 41.07 -37.32 -20.91
C MET A 302 42.04 -38.35 -20.31
N ASN A 303 41.68 -38.99 -19.20
CA ASN A 303 42.52 -40.03 -18.59
C ASN A 303 42.73 -41.24 -19.52
N LYS A 304 41.69 -41.66 -20.23
CA LYS A 304 41.81 -42.73 -21.25
C LYS A 304 42.77 -42.31 -22.37
N LYS A 305 42.64 -41.08 -22.90
CA LYS A 305 43.55 -40.57 -23.93
C LYS A 305 45.01 -40.61 -23.48
N LEU A 306 45.30 -40.16 -22.25
CA LEU A 306 46.67 -40.17 -21.69
C LEU A 306 47.27 -41.57 -21.60
N GLN A 307 46.47 -42.58 -21.26
CA GLN A 307 46.92 -43.97 -21.25
C GLN A 307 47.27 -44.48 -22.65
N TYR A 308 46.45 -44.16 -23.67
CA TYR A 308 46.74 -44.52 -25.05
C TYR A 308 47.99 -43.82 -25.60
N THR A 309 48.23 -42.54 -25.29
CA THR A 309 49.46 -41.85 -25.72
C THR A 309 50.72 -42.43 -25.09
N LYS A 310 50.65 -42.91 -23.85
CA LYS A 310 51.78 -43.59 -23.19
C LYS A 310 52.15 -44.91 -23.88
N LEU A 311 51.16 -45.70 -24.29
CA LEU A 311 51.37 -46.98 -24.98
C LEU A 311 51.92 -46.81 -26.40
N LEU A 312 51.66 -45.68 -27.06
CA LEU A 312 52.08 -45.41 -28.44
C LEU A 312 53.51 -44.86 -28.56
N ASN A 313 54.06 -44.31 -27.47
CA ASN A 313 55.41 -43.74 -27.42
C ASN A 313 56.44 -44.74 -26.86
N GLN A 314 56.09 -46.02 -26.79
CA GLN A 314 56.91 -47.12 -26.30
C GLN A 314 57.15 -48.10 -27.45
#